data_AF-A0A7T5RRF4-F1
#
_entry.id   AF-A0A7T5RRF4-F1
#
_cell.length_a   1.000
_cell.length_b   1.000
_cell.length_c   1.000
_cell.angle_alpha   90.00
_cell.angle_beta   90.00
_cell.angle_gamma   90.00
#
_symmetry.space_group_name_H-M   'P 1'
#
loop_
_entity.id
_entity.type
_entity.pdbx_description
1 polymer ?
#
loop_
_entity_poly.entity_id
_entity_poly.type
_entity_poly.pdbx_seq_one_letter_code
_entity_poly.pdbx_strand_id
1 'polypeptide(L)'
;MMKPELAVAQEMGEKPVYVLKELQQVTGSRATAYRTLRELREAGFAEQVKKGYFTVRSSLFQPFYLWETLAPSLSALKGARHFGRSYNESDVNAARQILKGTVTLDYRAYELTGLQEPYSFFIYVEDLDTASSILRKKMFWEGKRGRVVLLPRMGSLRNELQRAYLDCIAYGGRSTLDAIAIEILHGDALDSRVRGAFRSEDVLKVREDIAQGRSQTGSI
;
A
#
# COMPACT_ATOMS: atom_id res chain seq x y z
N MET A 1 -7.44 10.31 15.48
CA MET A 1 -7.99 9.02 15.92
C MET A 1 -8.98 8.54 14.86
N MET A 2 -8.86 7.28 14.43
CA MET A 2 -9.81 6.71 13.45
C MET A 2 -11.16 6.49 14.13
N LYS A 3 -12.25 6.80 13.42
CA LYS A 3 -13.60 6.77 13.97
C LYS A 3 -14.24 5.38 13.79
N PRO A 4 -14.70 4.70 14.85
CA PRO A 4 -15.30 3.37 14.75
C PRO A 4 -16.50 3.30 13.81
N GLU A 5 -17.29 4.37 13.71
CA GLU A 5 -18.45 4.45 12.82
C GLU A 5 -18.10 4.32 11.33
N LEU A 6 -16.83 4.50 10.95
CA LEU A 6 -16.37 4.25 9.59
C LEU A 6 -16.30 2.76 9.25
N ALA A 7 -16.22 1.88 10.25
CA ALA A 7 -16.17 0.43 10.03
C ALA A 7 -17.45 -0.12 9.40
N VAL A 8 -18.58 0.62 9.44
CA VAL A 8 -19.81 0.26 8.70
C VAL A 8 -19.55 0.09 7.20
N ALA A 9 -18.53 0.75 6.65
CA ALA A 9 -18.15 0.61 5.25
C ALA A 9 -17.59 -0.80 4.92
N GLN A 10 -17.14 -1.57 5.91
CA GLN A 10 -16.68 -2.96 5.73
C GLN A 10 -17.83 -3.89 5.34
N GLU A 11 -19.08 -3.56 5.69
CA GLU A 11 -20.28 -4.35 5.38
C GLU A 11 -20.62 -4.34 3.88
N MET A 12 -20.05 -3.42 3.09
CA MET A 12 -20.27 -3.37 1.65
C MET A 12 -19.68 -4.58 0.90
N GLY A 13 -18.80 -5.34 1.55
CA GLY A 13 -17.99 -6.38 0.93
C GLY A 13 -16.97 -5.82 -0.06
N GLU A 14 -16.01 -6.65 -0.50
CA GLU A 14 -14.94 -6.20 -1.38
C GLU A 14 -15.32 -6.31 -2.86
N LYS A 15 -15.23 -5.19 -3.58
CA LYS A 15 -15.51 -5.02 -5.02
C LYS A 15 -14.51 -4.04 -5.64
N PRO A 16 -14.28 -4.11 -6.96
CA PRO A 16 -13.34 -3.21 -7.64
C PRO A 16 -13.83 -1.75 -7.71
N VAL A 17 -15.14 -1.52 -7.84
CA VAL A 17 -15.76 -0.19 -7.92
C VAL A 17 -17.10 -0.22 -7.21
N TYR A 18 -17.41 0.86 -6.48
CA TYR A 18 -18.63 1.05 -5.71
C TYR A 18 -19.40 2.25 -6.23
N VAL A 19 -20.72 2.22 -6.03
CA VAL A 19 -21.60 3.39 -6.21
C VAL A 19 -22.03 3.92 -4.85
N LEU A 20 -22.22 5.25 -4.76
CA LEU A 20 -22.64 5.89 -3.51
C LEU A 20 -23.93 5.30 -2.91
N LYS A 21 -24.81 4.75 -3.76
CA LYS A 21 -26.05 4.09 -3.32
C LYS A 21 -25.77 2.86 -2.45
N GLU A 22 -24.68 2.13 -2.69
CA GLU A 22 -24.29 0.97 -1.85
C GLU A 22 -23.87 1.45 -0.46
N LEU A 23 -23.07 2.51 -0.38
CA LEU A 23 -22.71 3.10 0.91
C LEU A 23 -23.93 3.68 1.64
N GLN A 24 -24.91 4.21 0.90
CA GLN A 24 -26.18 4.65 1.47
C GLN A 24 -26.99 3.49 2.06
N GLN A 25 -26.95 2.30 1.46
CA GLN A 25 -27.66 1.13 1.98
C GLN A 25 -27.12 0.71 3.35
N VAL A 26 -25.80 0.74 3.56
CA VAL A 26 -25.19 0.38 4.86
C VAL A 26 -25.26 1.51 5.89
N THR A 27 -25.17 2.78 5.47
CA THR A 27 -25.23 3.93 6.40
C THR A 27 -26.64 4.43 6.71
N GLY A 28 -27.66 3.91 6.02
CA GLY A 28 -29.08 4.24 6.23
C GLY A 28 -29.53 5.61 5.70
N SER A 29 -28.62 6.51 5.31
CA SER A 29 -29.00 7.83 4.76
C SER A 29 -27.99 8.36 3.74
N ARG A 30 -28.48 9.17 2.80
CA ARG A 30 -27.64 9.80 1.78
C ARG A 30 -26.62 10.77 2.40
N ALA A 31 -27.02 11.54 3.40
CA ALA A 31 -26.15 12.50 4.08
C ALA A 31 -25.00 11.79 4.81
N THR A 32 -25.31 10.72 5.54
CA THR A 32 -24.31 9.89 6.21
C THR A 32 -23.36 9.25 5.20
N ALA A 33 -23.86 8.70 4.10
CA ALA A 33 -23.04 8.11 3.05
C ALA A 33 -22.00 9.09 2.48
N TYR A 34 -22.40 10.33 2.16
CA TYR A 34 -21.46 11.36 1.69
C TYR A 34 -20.41 11.71 2.75
N ARG A 35 -20.81 11.84 4.01
CA ARG A 35 -19.88 12.14 5.12
C ARG A 35 -18.88 10.99 5.31
N THR A 36 -19.36 9.76 5.38
CA THR A 36 -18.53 8.55 5.50
C THR A 36 -17.57 8.44 4.33
N LEU A 37 -18.02 8.61 3.08
CA LEU A 37 -17.13 8.58 1.92
C LEU A 37 -16.05 9.66 2.00
N ARG A 38 -16.40 10.89 2.43
CA ARG A 38 -15.42 11.96 2.62
C ARG A 38 -14.37 11.56 3.64
N GLU A 39 -14.79 11.04 4.80
CA GLU A 39 -13.89 10.64 5.88
C GLU A 39 -13.00 9.45 5.46
N LEU A 40 -13.52 8.47 4.73
CA LEU A 40 -12.72 7.37 4.15
C LEU A 40 -11.67 7.87 3.16
N ARG A 41 -12.01 8.86 2.32
CA ARG A 41 -11.06 9.51 1.40
C ARG A 41 -10.03 10.37 2.15
N GLU A 42 -10.44 11.01 3.23
CA GLU A 42 -9.55 11.77 4.11
C GLU A 42 -8.52 10.84 4.75
N ALA A 43 -8.95 9.69 5.25
CA ALA A 43 -8.13 8.62 5.82
C ALA A 43 -7.29 7.83 4.79
N GLY A 44 -7.52 8.00 3.48
CA GLY A 44 -6.76 7.34 2.42
C GLY A 44 -7.27 5.95 2.02
N PHE A 45 -8.39 5.49 2.59
CA PHE A 45 -9.01 4.21 2.25
C PHE A 45 -9.80 4.24 0.94
N ALA A 46 -10.25 5.40 0.50
CA ALA A 46 -11.11 5.53 -0.67
C ALA A 46 -10.61 6.57 -1.66
N GLU A 47 -10.92 6.37 -2.94
CA GLU A 47 -10.61 7.30 -4.02
C GLU A 47 -11.83 7.50 -4.93
N GLN A 48 -12.03 8.74 -5.38
CA GLN A 48 -13.13 9.05 -6.29
C GLN A 48 -12.70 8.72 -7.73
N VAL A 49 -13.48 7.89 -8.42
CA VAL A 49 -13.25 7.58 -9.85
C VAL A 49 -13.93 8.64 -10.72
N LYS A 50 -15.22 8.85 -10.48
CA LYS A 50 -16.07 9.86 -11.12
C LYS A 50 -17.27 10.17 -10.22
N LYS A 51 -18.04 11.22 -10.51
CA LYS A 51 -19.20 11.62 -9.67
C LYS A 51 -20.11 10.42 -9.37
N GLY A 52 -20.24 10.08 -8.08
CA GLY A 52 -21.08 8.98 -7.59
C GLY A 52 -20.43 7.58 -7.57
N TYR A 53 -19.20 7.45 -8.08
CA TYR A 53 -18.46 6.19 -8.15
C TYR A 53 -17.09 6.31 -7.48
N PHE A 54 -16.72 5.34 -6.67
CA PHE A 54 -15.47 5.34 -5.92
C PHE A 54 -14.87 3.94 -5.84
N THR A 55 -13.58 3.86 -5.53
CA THR A 55 -12.91 2.63 -5.14
C THR A 55 -12.52 2.70 -3.67
N VAL A 56 -12.33 1.55 -3.05
CA VAL A 56 -11.74 1.43 -1.72
C VAL A 56 -10.53 0.52 -1.79
N ARG A 57 -9.54 0.76 -0.93
CA ARG A 57 -8.39 -0.12 -0.77
C ARG A 57 -8.78 -1.35 0.04
N SER A 58 -8.18 -2.50 -0.25
CA SER A 58 -8.43 -3.75 0.50
C SER A 58 -8.09 -3.60 2.00
N SER A 59 -7.18 -2.68 2.34
CA SER A 59 -6.89 -2.29 3.72
C SER A 59 -8.10 -1.82 4.52
N LEU A 60 -9.17 -1.34 3.85
CA LEU A 60 -10.43 -1.02 4.52
C LEU A 60 -11.03 -2.23 5.24
N PHE A 61 -10.85 -3.44 4.70
CA PHE A 61 -11.44 -4.66 5.25
C PHE A 61 -10.57 -5.34 6.31
N GLN A 62 -9.43 -4.73 6.67
CA GLN A 62 -8.65 -5.17 7.82
C GLN A 62 -9.40 -4.87 9.12
N PRO A 63 -9.19 -5.67 10.18
CA PRO A 63 -9.78 -5.41 11.48
C PRO A 63 -9.54 -3.97 11.95
N PHE A 64 -10.58 -3.34 12.53
CA PHE A 64 -10.54 -1.93 12.90
C PHE A 64 -9.34 -1.55 13.79
N TYR A 65 -8.90 -2.46 14.68
CA TYR A 65 -7.75 -2.22 15.55
C TYR A 65 -6.44 -1.99 14.77
N LEU A 66 -6.32 -2.45 13.53
CA LEU A 66 -5.16 -2.21 12.68
C LEU A 66 -5.17 -0.84 12.01
N TRP A 67 -6.33 -0.17 11.93
CA TRP A 67 -6.45 1.06 11.16
C TRP A 67 -5.53 2.16 11.67
N GLU A 68 -5.38 2.32 12.99
CA GLU A 68 -4.45 3.30 13.56
C GLU A 68 -3.00 3.02 13.17
N THR A 69 -2.61 1.75 13.13
CA THR A 69 -1.28 1.31 12.71
C THR A 69 -1.06 1.50 11.21
N LEU A 70 -2.11 1.39 10.39
CA LEU A 70 -2.07 1.62 8.94
C LEU A 70 -2.14 3.10 8.57
N ALA A 71 -2.65 3.97 9.46
CA ALA A 71 -2.87 5.38 9.17
C ALA A 71 -1.62 6.12 8.64
N PRO A 72 -0.40 5.88 9.15
CA PRO A 72 0.81 6.48 8.58
C PRO A 72 1.07 6.07 7.12
N SER A 73 0.84 4.80 6.77
CA SER A 73 0.98 4.31 5.39
C SER A 73 -0.04 4.91 4.46
N LEU A 74 -1.31 4.92 4.88
CA LEU A 74 -2.40 5.47 4.09
C LEU A 74 -2.19 6.96 3.83
N SER A 75 -1.73 7.69 4.85
CA SER A 75 -1.37 9.10 4.73
C SER A 75 -0.20 9.32 3.78
N ALA A 76 0.85 8.50 3.88
CA ALA A 76 2.00 8.58 2.99
C ALA A 76 1.66 8.26 1.54
N LEU A 77 0.87 7.21 1.30
CA LEU A 77 0.40 6.81 -0.02
C LEU A 77 -0.50 7.87 -0.66
N LYS A 78 -1.37 8.51 0.13
CA LYS A 78 -2.19 9.62 -0.34
C LYS A 78 -1.36 10.84 -0.73
N GLY A 79 -0.25 11.09 -0.04
CA GLY A 79 0.72 12.15 -0.34
C GLY A 79 1.81 11.76 -1.33
N ALA A 80 1.72 10.57 -1.94
CA ALA A 80 2.76 10.04 -2.80
C ALA A 80 2.92 10.86 -4.08
N ARG A 81 4.18 11.07 -4.49
CA ARG A 81 4.52 11.78 -5.73
C ARG A 81 5.27 10.84 -6.66
N HIS A 82 4.79 10.71 -7.88
CA HIS A 82 5.31 9.77 -8.88
C HIS A 82 6.18 10.49 -9.89
N PHE A 83 7.33 9.91 -10.19
CA PHE A 83 8.34 10.45 -11.10
C PHE A 83 8.80 9.41 -12.12
N GLY A 84 8.99 9.86 -13.35
CA GLY A 84 9.51 9.03 -14.44
C GLY A 84 10.34 9.85 -15.41
N ARG A 85 11.32 9.20 -16.03
CA ARG A 85 12.16 9.75 -17.09
C ARG A 85 12.09 8.86 -18.32
N SER A 86 12.44 7.58 -18.15
CA SER A 86 12.42 6.55 -19.20
C SER A 86 11.36 5.48 -18.93
N TYR A 87 10.69 5.51 -17.78
CA TYR A 87 9.59 4.62 -17.38
C TYR A 87 9.98 3.14 -17.38
N ASN A 88 11.25 2.84 -17.11
CA ASN A 88 11.83 1.51 -17.07
C ASN A 88 12.81 1.36 -15.89
N GLU A 89 13.54 0.25 -15.83
CA GLU A 89 14.44 -0.05 -14.71
C GLU A 89 15.59 0.96 -14.55
N SER A 90 15.97 1.65 -15.62
CA SER A 90 17.00 2.69 -15.54
C SER A 90 16.59 3.86 -14.65
N ASP A 91 15.29 4.15 -14.56
CA ASP A 91 14.76 5.18 -13.66
C ASP A 91 14.95 4.80 -12.20
N VAL A 92 14.68 3.53 -11.88
CA VAL A 92 14.83 2.99 -10.52
C VAL A 92 16.30 2.98 -10.12
N ASN A 93 17.17 2.48 -10.98
CA ASN A 93 18.62 2.44 -10.72
C ASN A 93 19.20 3.84 -10.51
N ALA A 94 18.81 4.81 -11.35
CA ALA A 94 19.22 6.20 -11.18
C ALA A 94 18.67 6.80 -9.86
N ALA A 95 17.40 6.55 -9.53
CA ALA A 95 16.79 7.04 -8.30
C ALA A 95 17.47 6.48 -7.04
N ARG A 96 17.79 5.17 -7.01
CA ARG A 96 18.52 4.52 -5.91
C ARG A 96 19.89 5.16 -5.64
N GLN A 97 20.56 5.70 -6.66
CA GLN A 97 21.87 6.32 -6.51
C GLN A 97 21.81 7.75 -5.97
N ILE A 98 20.74 8.49 -6.27
CA ILE A 98 20.65 9.94 -5.98
C ILE A 98 19.75 10.27 -4.80
N LEU A 99 18.79 9.39 -4.47
CA LEU A 99 17.88 9.58 -3.35
C LEU A 99 18.43 8.90 -2.10
N LYS A 100 18.16 9.52 -0.96
CA LYS A 100 18.39 8.93 0.36
C LYS A 100 17.05 8.76 1.05
N GLY A 101 16.86 7.61 1.69
CA GLY A 101 15.58 7.27 2.31
C GLY A 101 15.45 5.80 2.62
N THR A 102 14.27 5.41 3.09
CA THR A 102 13.93 4.01 3.39
C THR A 102 13.08 3.45 2.26
N VAL A 103 13.58 2.41 1.59
CA VAL A 103 12.84 1.71 0.52
C VAL A 103 11.74 0.85 1.16
N THR A 104 10.54 0.88 0.58
CA THR A 104 9.41 0.06 1.01
C THR A 104 8.86 -0.73 -0.20
N LEU A 105 7.56 -1.08 -0.22
CA LEU A 105 6.72 -1.59 -1.31
C LEU A 105 7.40 -2.02 -2.63
N ASP A 106 6.89 -3.09 -3.22
CA ASP A 106 7.41 -3.74 -4.43
C ASP A 106 8.86 -4.21 -4.24
N TYR A 107 9.86 -3.32 -4.31
CA TYR A 107 11.27 -3.71 -4.20
C TYR A 107 11.61 -4.25 -2.82
N ARG A 108 11.21 -3.58 -1.73
CA ARG A 108 11.52 -4.11 -0.39
C ARG A 108 10.79 -5.42 -0.13
N ALA A 109 9.55 -5.54 -0.58
CA ALA A 109 8.77 -6.77 -0.49
C ALA A 109 9.42 -7.93 -1.27
N TYR A 110 9.88 -7.66 -2.49
CA TYR A 110 10.59 -8.62 -3.31
C TYR A 110 11.93 -9.03 -2.68
N GLU A 111 12.71 -8.08 -2.17
CA GLU A 111 13.97 -8.37 -1.44
C GLU A 111 13.73 -9.28 -0.22
N LEU A 112 12.59 -9.15 0.45
CA LEU A 112 12.24 -9.93 1.63
C LEU A 112 11.68 -11.32 1.30
N THR A 113 11.03 -11.50 0.15
CA THR A 113 10.19 -12.68 -0.11
C THR A 113 10.51 -13.42 -1.41
N GLY A 114 11.05 -12.72 -2.41
CA GLY A 114 11.24 -13.22 -3.78
C GLY A 114 9.93 -13.53 -4.53
N LEU A 115 8.75 -13.20 -3.97
CA LEU A 115 7.47 -13.67 -4.51
C LEU A 115 7.09 -12.96 -5.82
N GLN A 116 7.14 -11.64 -5.83
CA GLN A 116 6.57 -10.82 -6.89
C GLN A 116 7.59 -9.86 -7.48
N GLU A 117 7.84 -9.96 -8.79
CA GLU A 117 8.74 -9.03 -9.47
C GLU A 117 8.29 -7.57 -9.25
N PRO A 118 9.21 -6.70 -8.79
CA PRO A 118 8.87 -5.34 -8.40
C PRO A 118 8.63 -4.46 -9.63
N TYR A 119 7.63 -3.57 -9.54
CA TYR A 119 7.32 -2.65 -10.63
C TYR A 119 7.72 -1.21 -10.29
N SER A 120 7.37 -0.72 -9.12
CA SER A 120 7.62 0.67 -8.71
C SER A 120 8.61 0.75 -7.56
N PHE A 121 9.51 1.73 -7.59
CA PHE A 121 10.45 2.04 -6.53
C PHE A 121 9.84 3.05 -5.55
N PHE A 122 9.25 2.54 -4.47
CA PHE A 122 8.72 3.36 -3.39
C PHE A 122 9.80 3.65 -2.35
N ILE A 123 9.96 4.93 -1.99
CA ILE A 123 10.96 5.38 -1.02
C ILE A 123 10.39 6.47 -0.12
N TYR A 124 10.51 6.26 1.19
CA TYR A 124 10.30 7.30 2.19
C TYR A 124 11.46 8.28 2.20
N VAL A 125 11.17 9.56 2.01
CA VAL A 125 12.16 10.65 2.04
C VAL A 125 11.87 11.61 3.19
N GLU A 126 12.91 12.22 3.75
CA GLU A 126 12.79 13.21 4.82
C GLU A 126 11.99 14.44 4.38
N ASP A 127 12.31 14.97 3.19
CA ASP A 127 11.66 16.14 2.62
C ASP A 127 11.28 15.91 1.16
N LEU A 128 9.98 15.95 0.89
CA LEU A 128 9.43 15.65 -0.44
C LEU A 128 9.88 16.67 -1.48
N ASP A 129 9.96 17.96 -1.14
CA ASP A 129 10.27 19.01 -2.10
C ASP A 129 11.74 19.02 -2.50
N THR A 130 12.63 18.76 -1.54
CA THR A 130 14.06 18.54 -1.78
C THR A 130 14.28 17.32 -2.66
N ALA A 131 13.69 16.17 -2.32
CA ALA A 131 13.81 14.96 -3.12
C ALA A 131 13.24 15.14 -4.53
N SER A 132 12.09 15.79 -4.67
CA SER A 132 11.48 16.12 -5.96
C SER A 132 12.37 17.07 -6.78
N SER A 133 13.01 18.04 -6.14
CA SER A 133 13.95 18.96 -6.80
C SER A 133 15.20 18.24 -7.30
N ILE A 134 15.73 17.27 -6.53
CA ILE A 134 16.85 16.42 -6.97
C ILE A 134 16.46 15.62 -8.21
N LEU A 135 15.28 15.00 -8.21
CA LEU A 135 14.76 14.24 -9.35
C LEU A 135 14.59 15.13 -10.60
N ARG A 136 13.98 16.30 -10.46
CA ARG A 136 13.81 17.26 -11.57
C ARG A 136 15.13 17.72 -12.17
N LYS A 137 16.16 17.99 -11.33
CA LYS A 137 17.53 18.30 -11.79
C LYS A 137 18.18 17.15 -12.56
N LYS A 138 17.70 15.91 -12.39
CA LYS A 138 18.13 14.71 -13.13
C LYS A 138 17.16 14.33 -14.26
N MET A 139 16.33 15.28 -14.70
CA MET A 139 15.40 15.14 -15.83
C MET A 139 14.23 14.16 -15.59
N PHE A 140 13.89 13.89 -14.33
CA PHE A 140 12.66 13.19 -14.01
C PHE A 140 11.48 14.15 -14.01
N TRP A 141 10.36 13.69 -14.58
CA TRP A 141 9.10 14.43 -14.65
C TRP A 141 8.09 13.83 -13.69
N GLU A 142 7.37 14.70 -12.99
CA GLU A 142 6.30 14.28 -12.10
C GLU A 142 5.06 13.91 -12.92
N GLY A 143 4.47 12.75 -12.63
CA GLY A 143 3.30 12.26 -13.35
C GLY A 143 2.80 10.92 -12.83
N LYS A 144 1.51 10.63 -13.04
CA LYS A 144 0.80 9.49 -12.42
C LYS A 144 1.34 8.10 -12.78
N ARG A 145 2.20 7.98 -13.79
CA ARG A 145 2.76 6.71 -14.28
C ARG A 145 4.25 6.54 -13.95
N GLY A 146 4.83 7.44 -13.17
CA GLY A 146 6.22 7.35 -12.76
C GLY A 146 6.49 6.10 -11.92
N ARG A 147 7.57 5.38 -12.26
CA ARG A 147 8.04 4.19 -11.52
C ARG A 147 8.77 4.55 -10.23
N VAL A 148 9.22 5.80 -10.04
CA VAL A 148 9.84 6.26 -8.80
C VAL A 148 8.78 6.98 -7.97
N VAL A 149 8.50 6.49 -6.77
CA VAL A 149 7.43 7.01 -5.92
C VAL A 149 8.01 7.53 -4.62
N LEU A 150 7.94 8.85 -4.44
CA LEU A 150 8.35 9.51 -3.22
C LEU A 150 7.20 9.49 -2.21
N LEU A 151 7.49 8.99 -1.02
CA LEU A 151 6.56 8.97 0.11
C LEU A 151 7.05 9.96 1.18
N PRO A 152 6.18 10.79 1.77
CA PRO A 152 6.56 11.60 2.92
C PRO A 152 6.85 10.67 4.10
N ARG A 153 7.90 10.97 4.87
CA ARG A 153 8.22 10.23 6.09
C ARG A 153 7.08 10.35 7.12
N MET A 154 6.33 9.25 7.31
CA MET A 154 5.18 9.18 8.21
C MET A 154 5.31 7.95 9.13
N GLY A 155 5.02 8.14 10.41
CA GLY A 155 5.11 7.07 11.42
C GLY A 155 6.55 6.61 11.71
N SER A 156 6.68 5.47 12.40
CA SER A 156 7.99 4.90 12.73
C SER A 156 8.55 4.08 11.56
N LEU A 157 9.79 4.37 11.18
CA LEU A 157 10.57 3.59 10.20
C LEU A 157 11.67 2.76 10.86
N ARG A 158 11.64 2.57 12.19
CA ARG A 158 12.71 1.83 12.91
C ARG A 158 12.74 0.34 12.59
N ASN A 159 11.57 -0.28 12.42
CA ASN A 159 11.44 -1.66 11.98
C ASN A 159 11.00 -1.65 10.50
N GLU A 160 11.97 -1.68 9.59
CA GLU A 160 11.73 -1.59 8.15
C GLU A 160 10.94 -2.78 7.61
N LEU A 161 11.11 -3.97 8.19
CA LEU A 161 10.31 -5.17 7.85
C LEU A 161 8.84 -4.90 8.14
N GLN A 162 8.52 -4.51 9.37
CA GLN A 162 7.15 -4.22 9.78
C GLN A 162 6.55 -3.06 8.99
N ARG A 163 7.36 -2.04 8.67
CA ARG A 163 6.95 -0.91 7.84
C ARG A 163 6.54 -1.38 6.44
N ALA A 164 7.40 -2.15 5.76
CA ALA A 164 7.12 -2.69 4.43
C ALA A 164 5.86 -3.57 4.43
N TYR A 165 5.72 -4.45 5.43
CA TYR A 165 4.55 -5.29 5.63
C TYR A 165 3.24 -4.48 5.74
N LEU A 166 3.21 -3.49 6.62
CA LEU A 166 2.05 -2.62 6.81
C LEU A 166 1.78 -1.74 5.58
N ASP A 167 2.80 -1.33 4.83
CA ASP A 167 2.61 -0.60 3.57
C ASP A 167 1.98 -1.50 2.52
N CYS A 168 2.40 -2.75 2.41
CA CYS A 168 1.80 -3.75 1.52
C CYS A 168 0.31 -3.93 1.82
N ILE A 169 -0.06 -4.04 3.11
CA ILE A 169 -1.47 -4.06 3.54
C ILE A 169 -2.18 -2.77 3.12
N ALA A 170 -1.63 -1.61 3.49
CA ALA A 170 -2.25 -0.32 3.24
C ALA A 170 -2.50 -0.06 1.75
N TYR A 171 -1.50 -0.38 0.91
CA TYR A 171 -1.58 -0.23 -0.54
C TYR A 171 -2.64 -1.14 -1.15
N GLY A 172 -2.66 -2.41 -0.71
CA GLY A 172 -3.62 -3.41 -1.14
C GLY A 172 -3.39 -3.95 -2.55
N GLY A 173 -4.42 -4.56 -3.14
CA GLY A 173 -4.36 -5.15 -4.47
C GLY A 173 -3.28 -6.23 -4.58
N ARG A 174 -2.37 -6.12 -5.56
CA ARG A 174 -1.25 -7.06 -5.74
C ARG A 174 -0.34 -7.14 -4.51
N SER A 175 -0.15 -6.02 -3.80
CA SER A 175 0.72 -5.95 -2.63
C SER A 175 0.14 -6.66 -1.40
N THR A 176 -1.16 -7.03 -1.41
CA THR A 176 -1.73 -7.90 -0.38
C THR A 176 -1.01 -9.25 -0.34
N LEU A 177 -0.68 -9.83 -1.49
CA LEU A 177 0.04 -11.11 -1.56
C LEU A 177 1.47 -10.99 -1.00
N ASP A 178 2.12 -9.84 -1.18
CA ASP A 178 3.43 -9.56 -0.58
C ASP A 178 3.34 -9.47 0.94
N ALA A 179 2.29 -8.83 1.48
CA ALA A 179 2.08 -8.79 2.94
C ALA A 179 1.92 -10.20 3.51
N ILE A 180 1.12 -11.05 2.86
CA ILE A 180 0.93 -12.45 3.23
C ILE A 180 2.27 -13.20 3.20
N ALA A 181 3.07 -13.01 2.16
CA ALA A 181 4.37 -13.65 2.04
C ALA A 181 5.36 -13.21 3.14
N ILE A 182 5.39 -11.91 3.45
CA ILE A 182 6.21 -11.40 4.56
C ILE A 182 5.75 -12.01 5.88
N GLU A 183 4.46 -12.12 6.14
CA GLU A 183 3.95 -12.74 7.38
C GLU A 183 4.27 -14.24 7.47
N ILE A 184 4.19 -14.98 6.36
CA ILE A 184 4.54 -16.41 6.33
C ILE A 184 6.04 -16.61 6.58
N LEU A 185 6.89 -15.78 5.98
CA LEU A 185 8.34 -15.97 6.00
C LEU A 185 9.03 -15.34 7.21
N HIS A 186 8.48 -14.23 7.72
CA HIS A 186 9.11 -13.38 8.73
C HIS A 186 8.16 -13.05 9.89
N GLY A 187 7.07 -13.81 10.07
CA GLY A 187 6.02 -13.52 11.04
C GLY A 187 6.47 -13.46 12.50
N ASP A 188 7.59 -14.11 12.85
CA ASP A 188 8.19 -14.07 14.19
C ASP A 188 8.90 -12.74 14.49
N ALA A 189 9.29 -11.98 13.45
CA ALA A 189 9.92 -10.67 13.56
C ALA A 189 8.92 -9.50 13.50
N LEU A 190 7.62 -9.79 13.26
CA LEU A 190 6.54 -8.82 13.27
C LEU A 190 5.92 -8.71 14.68
N ASP A 191 5.52 -7.50 15.09
CA ASP A 191 4.68 -7.35 16.29
C ASP A 191 3.37 -8.13 16.10
N SER A 192 3.07 -9.05 17.02
CA SER A 192 1.85 -9.87 16.99
C SER A 192 0.55 -9.06 16.85
N ARG A 193 0.53 -7.80 17.33
CA ARG A 193 -0.64 -6.91 17.28
C ARG A 193 -0.87 -6.26 15.93
N VAL A 194 0.07 -6.40 14.99
CA VAL A 194 -0.03 -5.78 13.68
C VAL A 194 -0.36 -6.76 12.56
N ARG A 195 -0.57 -8.04 12.88
CA ARG A 195 -0.89 -9.10 11.91
C ARG A 195 -2.25 -8.86 11.25
N GLY A 196 -2.26 -8.95 9.93
CA GLY A 196 -3.41 -8.73 9.07
C GLY A 196 -4.37 -9.91 9.07
N ALA A 197 -5.61 -9.64 8.71
CA ALA A 197 -6.58 -10.67 8.37
C ALA A 197 -6.63 -10.81 6.85
N PHE A 198 -6.28 -11.99 6.34
CA PHE A 198 -6.25 -12.30 4.92
C PHE A 198 -7.22 -13.41 4.59
N ARG A 199 -7.69 -13.44 3.34
CA ARG A 199 -8.56 -14.52 2.86
C ARG A 199 -7.77 -15.82 2.77
N SER A 200 -8.39 -16.93 3.16
CA SER A 200 -7.73 -18.25 3.12
C SER A 200 -7.25 -18.62 1.71
N GLU A 201 -7.98 -18.23 0.67
CA GLU A 201 -7.61 -18.45 -0.74
C GLU A 201 -6.28 -17.78 -1.11
N ASP A 202 -6.08 -16.51 -0.71
CA ASP A 202 -4.85 -15.78 -0.97
C ASP A 202 -3.67 -16.36 -0.18
N VAL A 203 -3.92 -16.76 1.07
CA VAL A 203 -2.91 -17.40 1.92
C VAL A 203 -2.44 -18.74 1.34
N LEU A 204 -3.38 -19.58 0.88
CA LEU A 204 -3.06 -20.86 0.25
C LEU A 204 -2.24 -20.66 -1.02
N LYS A 205 -2.69 -19.75 -1.89
CA LYS A 205 -1.96 -19.42 -3.12
C LYS A 205 -0.52 -18.99 -2.83
N VAL A 206 -0.32 -18.05 -1.90
CA VAL A 206 1.03 -17.57 -1.57
C VAL A 206 1.92 -18.68 -1.02
N ARG A 207 1.36 -19.61 -0.23
CA ARG A 207 2.12 -20.77 0.25
C ARG A 207 2.56 -21.68 -0.90
N GLU A 208 1.68 -21.93 -1.86
CA GLU A 208 2.00 -22.72 -3.05
C GLU A 208 3.08 -22.04 -3.89
N ASP A 209 2.94 -20.74 -4.16
CA ASP A 209 3.90 -19.95 -4.94
C ASP A 209 5.30 -19.94 -4.28
N ILE A 210 5.37 -19.75 -2.95
CA ILE A 210 6.63 -19.80 -2.19
C ILE A 210 7.26 -21.20 -2.26
N ALA A 211 6.45 -22.27 -2.13
CA ALA A 211 6.95 -23.65 -2.18
C ALA A 211 7.51 -24.00 -3.58
N GLN A 212 6.85 -23.54 -4.64
CA GLN A 212 7.31 -23.73 -6.02
C GLN A 212 8.58 -22.94 -6.32
N GLY A 213 8.66 -21.68 -5.89
CA GLY A 213 9.87 -20.85 -6.06
C GLY A 213 11.10 -21.41 -5.34
N ARG A 214 10.91 -22.05 -4.17
CA ARG A 214 11.97 -22.75 -3.44
C ARG A 214 12.40 -24.07 -4.11
N SER A 215 11.48 -24.74 -4.78
CA SER A 215 11.78 -26.00 -5.50
C SER A 215 12.64 -25.76 -6.74
N GLN A 216 12.50 -24.60 -7.39
CA GLN A 216 13.33 -24.22 -8.55
C GLN A 216 14.74 -23.75 -8.18
N THR A 217 14.97 -23.27 -6.96
CA THR A 217 16.29 -22.86 -6.46
C THR A 217 17.08 -24.00 -5.80
N GLY A 218 16.44 -25.14 -5.52
CA GLY A 218 17.06 -26.34 -4.92
C GLY A 218 17.57 -27.40 -5.90
N SER A 219 17.54 -27.12 -7.21
CA SER A 219 18.12 -28.00 -8.23
C SER A 219 19.47 -27.42 -8.70
N ILE A 220 20.53 -27.72 -7.96
CA ILE A 220 21.93 -27.56 -8.40
C ILE A 220 22.45 -28.95 -8.74
#